data_AF-A0A1X0QAW9-F1
#
_entry.id   AF-A0A1X0QAW9-F1
#
_cell.length_a   1.000
_cell.length_b   1.000
_cell.length_c   1.000
_cell.angle_alpha   90.00
_cell.angle_beta   90.00
_cell.angle_gamma   90.00
#
_symmetry.space_group_name_H-M   'P 1'
#
loop_
_entity.id
_entity.type
_entity.pdbx_description
1 polymer ?
#
loop_
_entity_poly.entity_id
_entity_poly.type
_entity_poly.pdbx_seq_one_letter_code
_entity_poly.pdbx_strand_id
1 'polypeptide(L)'
;MLFIRDIKLEYKKVLIIEKEAIIDTTECNGRLLVSGKGFPCRNTLSFLKFITCKYKYIILESLTDLDPHGLLIHLKYIEEIPKITRIGLSCEDLLKNGVDKHQCIPLTENDKNILKKLIKDNFVKEEAKFIEGFGYKFELNQNLL
;
A
#
# COMPACT_ATOMS: atom_id res chain seq x y z
N MET A 1 1.62 27.41 8.82
CA MET A 1 1.71 25.98 9.19
C MET A 1 0.51 25.67 10.07
N LEU A 2 -0.43 24.86 9.60
CA LEU A 2 -1.61 24.45 10.38
C LEU A 2 -1.18 23.40 11.40
N PHE A 3 -1.30 23.72 12.68
CA PHE A 3 -1.01 22.79 13.77
C PHE A 3 -2.33 22.23 14.29
N ILE A 4 -2.66 21.01 13.88
CA ILE A 4 -3.82 20.31 14.42
C ILE A 4 -3.50 19.95 15.86
N ARG A 5 -4.17 20.60 16.82
CA ARG A 5 -3.95 20.39 18.25
C ARG A 5 -4.60 19.11 18.76
N ASP A 6 -5.73 18.74 18.17
CA ASP A 6 -6.47 17.57 18.56
C ASP A 6 -7.24 16.94 17.40
N ILE A 7 -7.37 15.62 17.43
CA ILE A 7 -8.20 14.82 16.52
C ILE A 7 -8.96 13.84 17.40
N LYS A 8 -10.29 13.82 17.27
CA LYS A 8 -11.15 12.76 17.82
C LYS A 8 -11.33 11.70 16.74
N LEU A 9 -10.90 10.48 17.01
CA LEU A 9 -11.04 9.35 16.09
C LEU A 9 -12.01 8.33 16.68
N GLU A 10 -13.04 7.97 15.92
CA GLU A 10 -14.06 6.99 16.32
C GLU A 10 -13.82 5.61 15.71
N TYR A 11 -13.00 5.57 14.65
CA TYR A 11 -12.64 4.35 13.93
C TYR A 11 -11.49 3.61 14.62
N LYS A 12 -11.54 2.28 14.61
CA LYS A 12 -10.45 1.41 15.11
C LYS A 12 -9.42 1.05 14.02
N LYS A 13 -9.79 1.28 12.76
CA LYS A 13 -8.98 0.91 11.59
C LYS A 13 -8.74 2.14 10.71
N VAL A 14 -7.55 2.20 10.14
CA VAL A 14 -7.16 3.18 9.13
C VAL A 14 -6.69 2.41 7.91
N LEU A 15 -7.31 2.69 6.77
CA LEU A 15 -6.92 2.12 5.48
C LEU A 15 -6.20 3.20 4.66
N ILE A 16 -4.93 2.96 4.39
CA ILE A 16 -4.08 3.83 3.59
C ILE A 16 -4.14 3.33 2.14
N ILE A 17 -4.66 4.13 1.23
CA ILE A 17 -4.85 3.77 -0.17
C ILE A 17 -3.89 4.59 -1.04
N GLU A 18 -3.10 3.91 -1.86
CA GLU A 18 -2.16 4.54 -2.78
C GLU A 18 -2.87 5.47 -3.79
N LYS A 19 -3.89 4.94 -4.47
CA LYS A 19 -4.54 5.56 -5.64
C LYS A 19 -5.79 6.35 -5.22
N GLU A 20 -5.85 7.64 -5.58
CA GLU A 20 -7.01 8.49 -5.27
C GLU A 20 -8.29 7.97 -5.93
N ALA A 21 -8.23 7.53 -7.19
CA ALA A 21 -9.40 7.00 -7.90
C ALA A 21 -10.06 5.78 -7.20
N ILE A 22 -9.34 5.10 -6.31
CA ILE A 22 -9.87 4.00 -5.49
C ILE A 22 -10.52 4.54 -4.21
N ILE A 23 -10.00 5.63 -3.62
CA ILE A 23 -10.55 6.20 -2.39
C ILE A 23 -12.00 6.65 -2.60
N ASP A 24 -12.29 7.23 -3.76
CA ASP A 24 -13.60 7.81 -4.07
C ASP A 24 -14.69 6.74 -4.22
N THR A 25 -14.30 5.52 -4.55
CA THR A 25 -15.22 4.38 -4.71
C THR A 25 -15.19 3.42 -3.52
N THR A 26 -14.24 3.57 -2.60
CA THR A 26 -14.12 2.70 -1.43
C THR A 26 -15.05 3.19 -0.34
N GLU A 27 -15.97 2.34 0.09
CA GLU A 27 -16.82 2.66 1.24
C GLU A 27 -15.99 2.72 2.53
N CYS A 28 -16.26 3.73 3.36
CA CYS A 28 -15.55 3.92 4.62
C CYS A 28 -15.74 2.76 5.60
N ASN A 29 -16.85 2.00 5.58
CA ASN A 29 -17.08 0.74 6.32
C ASN A 29 -16.41 0.63 7.71
N GLY A 30 -16.58 1.66 8.56
CA GLY A 30 -16.01 1.70 9.91
C GLY A 30 -14.48 1.93 9.99
N ARG A 31 -13.88 2.41 8.91
CA ARG A 31 -12.46 2.74 8.74
C ARG A 31 -12.31 4.22 8.41
N LEU A 32 -11.19 4.80 8.83
CA LEU A 32 -10.71 6.05 8.27
C LEU A 32 -9.94 5.75 6.98
N LEU A 33 -10.35 6.32 5.85
CA LEU A 33 -9.60 6.25 4.60
C LEU A 33 -8.58 7.38 4.53
N VAL A 34 -7.36 7.06 4.13
CA VAL A 34 -6.26 8.03 3.96
C VAL A 34 -5.59 7.73 2.63
N SER A 35 -5.27 8.76 1.84
CA SER A 35 -4.43 8.57 0.64
C SER A 35 -3.19 9.45 0.66
N GLY A 36 -2.10 8.89 0.15
CA GLY A 36 -0.89 9.62 -0.18
C GLY A 36 -0.89 10.20 -1.60
N LYS A 37 -1.85 9.80 -2.45
CA LYS A 37 -1.84 10.03 -3.92
C LYS A 37 -0.53 9.54 -4.56
N GLY A 38 -0.20 8.27 -4.31
CA GLY A 38 1.13 7.70 -4.56
C GLY A 38 2.02 7.75 -3.31
N PHE A 39 3.26 8.21 -3.48
CA PHE A 39 4.27 8.20 -2.40
C PHE A 39 3.90 9.15 -1.25
N PRO A 40 3.97 8.70 0.02
CA PRO A 40 3.53 9.52 1.15
C PRO A 40 4.36 10.79 1.30
N CYS A 41 3.67 11.92 1.45
CA CYS A 41 4.30 13.18 1.82
C CYS A 41 4.53 13.26 3.34
N ARG A 42 5.31 14.27 3.77
CA ARG A 42 5.60 14.52 5.20
C ARG A 42 4.34 14.72 6.04
N ASN A 43 3.31 15.37 5.49
CA ASN A 43 2.06 15.63 6.21
C ASN A 43 1.26 14.34 6.42
N THR A 44 1.16 13.48 5.41
CA THR A 44 0.52 12.16 5.51
C THR A 44 1.20 11.32 6.60
N LEU A 45 2.53 11.25 6.60
CA LEU A 45 3.29 10.53 7.62
C LEU A 45 3.12 11.14 9.01
N SER A 46 3.14 12.47 9.12
CA SER A 46 2.97 13.16 10.41
C SER A 46 1.58 12.92 11.00
N PHE A 47 0.55 12.93 10.16
CA PHE A 47 -0.81 12.60 10.54
C PHE A 47 -0.92 11.14 11.03
N LEU A 48 -0.41 10.18 10.26
CA LEU A 48 -0.45 8.76 10.62
C LEU A 48 0.37 8.46 11.90
N LYS A 49 1.50 9.12 12.10
CA LYS A 49 2.28 9.04 13.34
C LYS A 49 1.53 9.64 14.52
N PHE A 50 0.86 10.77 14.33
CA PHE A 50 0.07 11.40 15.39
C PHE A 50 -1.04 10.47 15.86
N ILE A 51 -1.83 9.90 14.95
CA ILE A 51 -2.94 9.00 15.32
C ILE A 51 -2.44 7.71 15.97
N THR A 52 -1.34 7.12 15.49
CA THR A 52 -0.76 5.89 16.08
C THR A 52 -0.11 6.13 17.43
N CYS A 53 0.45 7.32 17.64
CA CYS A 53 0.98 7.72 18.94
C CYS A 53 -0.14 7.93 19.96
N LYS A 54 -1.22 8.61 19.56
CA LYS A 54 -2.34 8.95 20.44
C LYS A 54 -3.24 7.74 20.72
N TYR A 55 -3.55 6.94 19.71
CA TYR A 55 -4.47 5.82 19.79
C TYR A 55 -3.75 4.50 19.51
N LYS A 56 -3.19 3.90 20.58
CA LYS A 56 -2.38 2.67 20.49
C LYS A 56 -3.14 1.43 20.00
N TYR A 57 -4.46 1.48 20.00
CA TYR A 57 -5.33 0.39 19.55
C TYR A 57 -5.66 0.46 18.05
N ILE A 58 -5.22 1.50 17.33
CA ILE A 58 -5.52 1.65 15.91
C ILE A 58 -4.73 0.62 15.09
N ILE A 59 -5.44 -0.05 14.21
CA ILE A 59 -4.88 -0.95 13.20
C ILE A 59 -4.68 -0.15 11.91
N LEU A 60 -3.49 -0.22 11.33
CA LEU A 60 -3.17 0.44 10.07
C LEU A 60 -2.94 -0.62 9.01
N GLU A 61 -3.74 -0.50 7.96
CA GLU A 61 -3.68 -1.35 6.78
C GLU A 61 -3.29 -0.45 5.59
N SER A 62 -2.45 -0.94 4.69
CA SER A 62 -2.11 -0.23 3.44
C SER A 62 -2.50 -1.05 2.22
N LEU A 63 -3.17 -0.41 1.28
CA LEU A 63 -3.58 -0.96 0.01
C LEU A 63 -2.77 -0.27 -1.10
N THR A 64 -1.83 -1.01 -1.66
CA THR A 64 -0.89 -0.56 -2.70
C THR A 64 -0.91 -1.54 -3.86
N ASP A 65 -0.50 -1.07 -5.03
CA ASP A 65 -0.38 -1.92 -6.22
C ASP A 65 0.62 -3.06 -5.97
N LEU A 66 0.41 -4.20 -6.65
CA LEU A 66 1.37 -5.31 -6.64
C LEU A 66 2.36 -5.10 -7.79
N ASP A 67 3.20 -4.09 -7.59
CA ASP A 67 4.26 -3.69 -8.49
C ASP A 67 5.48 -3.18 -7.69
N PRO A 68 6.63 -2.90 -8.34
CA PRO A 68 7.81 -2.42 -7.62
C PRO A 68 7.59 -1.07 -6.90
N HIS A 69 6.73 -0.20 -7.41
CA HIS A 69 6.48 1.12 -6.84
C HIS A 69 5.55 1.06 -5.61
N GLY A 70 4.48 0.28 -5.68
CA GLY A 70 3.59 -0.01 -4.56
C GLY A 70 4.33 -0.67 -3.40
N LEU A 71 5.25 -1.60 -3.70
CA LEU A 71 6.14 -2.18 -2.67
C LEU A 71 7.04 -1.12 -2.02
N LEU A 72 7.62 -0.19 -2.79
CA LEU A 72 8.41 0.92 -2.23
C LEU A 72 7.57 1.86 -1.35
N ILE A 73 6.33 2.14 -1.75
CA ILE A 73 5.40 2.95 -0.98
C ILE A 73 5.08 2.28 0.35
N HIS A 74 4.77 0.98 0.32
CA HIS A 74 4.52 0.20 1.53
C HIS A 74 5.73 0.20 2.47
N LEU A 75 6.94 -0.02 1.94
CA LEU A 75 8.17 0.05 2.72
C LEU A 75 8.38 1.42 3.37
N LYS A 76 8.07 2.52 2.66
CA LYS A 76 8.20 3.86 3.23
C LYS A 76 7.27 4.06 4.42
N TYR A 77 6.07 3.48 4.37
CA TYR A 77 5.16 3.49 5.51
C TYR A 77 5.68 2.64 6.68
N ILE A 78 6.22 1.44 6.43
CA ILE A 78 6.82 0.59 7.47
C ILE A 78 8.00 1.27 8.16
N GLU A 79 8.92 1.87 7.38
CA GLU A 79 10.11 2.56 7.91
C GLU A 79 9.72 3.61 8.96
N GLU A 80 8.65 4.35 8.69
CA GLU A 80 8.18 5.45 9.53
C GLU A 80 7.20 4.98 10.62
N ILE A 81 6.48 3.89 10.37
CA ILE A 81 5.41 3.33 11.21
C ILE A 81 5.46 1.79 11.11
N PRO A 82 6.26 1.11 11.96
CA PRO A 82 6.59 -0.32 11.78
C PRO A 82 5.43 -1.33 11.89
N LYS A 83 4.23 -0.91 12.31
CA LYS A 83 3.08 -1.78 12.56
C LYS A 83 1.98 -1.67 11.49
N ILE A 84 2.36 -1.30 10.26
CA ILE A 84 1.43 -1.25 9.12
C ILE A 84 1.43 -2.61 8.41
N THR A 85 0.24 -3.12 8.10
CA THR A 85 0.06 -4.37 7.35
C THR A 85 -0.37 -4.08 5.93
N ARG A 86 0.29 -4.65 4.92
CA ARG A 86 -0.20 -4.58 3.53
C ARG A 86 -1.43 -5.47 3.38
N ILE A 87 -2.47 -4.95 2.76
CA ILE A 87 -3.67 -5.71 2.37
C ILE A 87 -3.94 -5.49 0.88
N GLY A 88 -4.72 -6.38 0.28
CA GLY A 88 -5.06 -6.34 -1.15
C GLY A 88 -4.40 -7.47 -1.92
N LEU A 89 -4.22 -7.25 -3.23
CA LEU A 89 -3.74 -8.27 -4.16
C LEU A 89 -2.40 -8.86 -3.69
N SER A 90 -2.45 -10.12 -3.27
CA SER A 90 -1.27 -10.91 -2.95
C SER A 90 -0.89 -11.82 -4.12
N CYS A 91 0.34 -12.32 -4.08
CA CYS A 91 0.80 -13.34 -5.02
C CYS A 91 -0.08 -14.60 -4.96
N GLU A 92 -0.59 -14.94 -3.78
CA GLU A 92 -1.47 -16.08 -3.57
C GLU A 92 -2.84 -15.89 -4.23
N ASP A 93 -3.39 -14.67 -4.16
CA ASP A 93 -4.70 -14.35 -4.77
C ASP A 93 -4.62 -14.48 -6.30
N LEU A 94 -3.51 -14.05 -6.89
CA LEU A 94 -3.26 -14.17 -8.31
C LEU A 94 -3.11 -15.64 -8.76
N LEU A 95 -2.42 -16.45 -7.96
CA LEU A 95 -2.26 -17.88 -8.25
C LEU A 95 -3.58 -18.65 -8.13
N LYS A 96 -4.41 -18.32 -7.14
CA LYS A 96 -5.69 -19.00 -6.87
C LYS A 96 -6.76 -18.65 -7.89
N ASN A 97 -6.91 -17.37 -8.23
CA ASN A 97 -8.01 -16.90 -9.07
C ASN A 97 -7.69 -16.98 -10.57
N GLY A 98 -6.43 -17.24 -10.92
CA GLY A 98 -5.96 -17.14 -12.29
C GLY A 98 -5.80 -15.68 -12.70
N VAL A 99 -4.75 -15.41 -13.45
CA VAL A 99 -4.45 -14.06 -13.92
C VAL A 99 -4.82 -13.94 -15.38
N ASP A 100 -5.75 -13.05 -15.69
CA ASP A 100 -5.92 -12.62 -17.07
C ASP A 100 -4.71 -11.79 -17.49
N LYS A 101 -3.84 -12.38 -18.30
CA LYS A 101 -2.62 -11.73 -18.81
C LYS A 101 -2.93 -10.45 -19.59
N HIS A 102 -4.14 -10.27 -20.12
CA HIS A 102 -4.55 -9.03 -20.79
C HIS A 102 -4.71 -7.85 -19.83
N GLN A 103 -4.86 -8.11 -18.52
CA GLN A 103 -4.93 -7.09 -17.48
C GLN A 103 -3.56 -6.81 -16.84
N CYS A 104 -2.52 -7.53 -17.28
CA CYS A 104 -1.17 -7.42 -16.75
C CYS A 104 -0.29 -6.50 -17.59
N ILE A 105 0.61 -5.78 -16.93
CA ILE A 105 1.54 -4.88 -17.60
C ILE A 105 2.94 -5.50 -17.57
N PRO A 106 3.63 -5.68 -18.71
CA PRO A 106 4.99 -6.20 -18.73
C PRO A 106 5.96 -5.33 -17.92
N LEU A 107 6.92 -5.96 -17.24
CA LEU A 107 7.94 -5.21 -16.49
C LEU A 107 8.88 -4.45 -17.42
N THR A 108 9.09 -3.18 -17.10
CA THR A 108 10.12 -2.34 -17.74
C THR A 108 11.51 -2.63 -17.17
N GLU A 109 12.56 -2.12 -17.82
CA GLU A 109 13.92 -2.25 -17.28
C GLU A 109 14.10 -1.48 -15.97
N ASN A 110 13.38 -0.36 -15.81
CA ASN A 110 13.35 0.37 -14.55
C ASN A 110 12.73 -0.46 -13.42
N ASP A 111 11.60 -1.13 -13.70
CA ASP A 111 10.92 -2.02 -12.76
C ASP A 111 11.88 -3.11 -12.25
N LYS A 112 12.60 -3.78 -13.17
CA LYS A 112 13.59 -4.80 -12.81
C LYS A 112 14.71 -4.24 -11.93
N ASN A 113 15.17 -3.02 -12.19
CA ASN A 113 16.22 -2.39 -11.38
C ASN A 113 15.74 -2.06 -9.97
N ILE A 114 14.46 -1.72 -9.79
CA ILE A 114 13.85 -1.56 -8.47
C ILE A 114 13.75 -2.93 -7.77
N LEU A 115 13.26 -3.97 -8.47
CA LEU A 115 13.11 -5.32 -7.91
C LEU A 115 14.42 -5.90 -7.41
N LYS A 116 15.53 -5.72 -8.12
CA LYS A 116 16.88 -6.12 -7.67
C LYS A 116 17.25 -5.56 -6.29
N LYS A 117 16.72 -4.39 -5.91
CA LYS A 117 16.89 -3.80 -4.58
C LYS A 117 15.90 -4.41 -3.60
N LEU A 118 14.63 -4.51 -3.98
CA LEU A 118 13.54 -5.02 -3.12
C LEU A 118 13.71 -6.49 -2.72
N ILE A 119 14.32 -7.33 -3.57
CA ILE A 119 14.60 -8.74 -3.24
C ILE A 119 15.56 -8.90 -2.05
N LYS A 120 16.28 -7.83 -1.68
CA LYS A 120 17.15 -7.80 -0.50
C LYS A 120 16.44 -7.34 0.77
N ASP A 121 15.19 -6.86 0.67
CA ASP A 121 14.42 -6.35 1.80
C ASP A 121 13.59 -7.46 2.46
N ASN A 122 13.70 -7.60 3.78
CA ASN A 122 13.06 -8.72 4.50
C ASN A 122 11.52 -8.65 4.53
N PHE A 123 10.92 -7.48 4.32
CA PHE A 123 9.46 -7.32 4.39
C PHE A 123 8.77 -7.65 3.06
N VAL A 124 9.39 -7.33 1.93
CA VAL A 124 8.75 -7.45 0.61
C VAL A 124 9.48 -8.38 -0.36
N LYS A 125 10.56 -9.04 0.07
CA LYS A 125 11.38 -9.90 -0.79
C LYS A 125 10.61 -10.97 -1.55
N GLU A 126 9.68 -11.67 -0.90
CA GLU A 126 8.95 -12.76 -1.55
C GLU A 126 7.98 -12.24 -2.62
N GLU A 127 7.33 -11.10 -2.37
CA GLU A 127 6.49 -10.41 -3.36
C GLU A 127 7.35 -9.87 -4.52
N ALA A 128 8.51 -9.30 -4.22
CA ALA A 128 9.43 -8.80 -5.24
C ALA A 128 9.95 -9.93 -6.15
N LYS A 129 10.33 -11.08 -5.58
CA LYS A 129 10.72 -12.27 -6.36
C LYS A 129 9.57 -12.79 -7.22
N PHE A 130 8.35 -12.80 -6.69
CA PHE A 130 7.18 -13.23 -7.44
C PHE A 130 6.95 -12.33 -8.66
N ILE A 131 6.95 -11.01 -8.46
CA ILE A 131 6.77 -10.05 -9.55
C ILE A 131 7.87 -10.23 -10.61
N GLU A 132 9.14 -10.34 -10.17
CA GLU A 132 10.27 -10.56 -11.08
C GLU A 132 10.14 -11.86 -11.89
N GLY A 133 9.79 -12.96 -11.23
CA GLY A 133 9.64 -14.27 -11.87
C GLY A 133 8.40 -14.37 -12.77
N PHE A 134 7.32 -13.68 -12.41
CA PHE A 134 6.10 -13.62 -13.22
C PHE A 134 6.30 -12.77 -14.48
N GLY A 135 7.12 -11.72 -14.40
CA GLY A 135 7.49 -10.86 -15.53
C GLY A 135 6.47 -9.77 -15.87
N TYR A 136 5.40 -9.65 -15.06
CA TYR A 136 4.38 -8.63 -15.19
C TYR A 136 4.05 -8.00 -13.83
N LYS A 137 3.52 -6.78 -13.86
CA LYS A 137 2.99 -6.06 -12.71
C LYS A 137 1.48 -5.88 -12.80
N PHE A 138 0.88 -5.60 -11.64
CA PHE A 138 -0.56 -5.52 -11.44
C PHE A 138 -0.93 -4.19 -10.80
N GLU A 139 -1.83 -3.47 -11.46
CA GLU A 139 -2.43 -2.27 -10.89
C GLU A 139 -3.73 -2.62 -10.18
N LEU A 140 -3.96 -2.00 -9.02
CA LEU A 140 -5.28 -2.00 -8.43
C LEU A 140 -6.20 -1.13 -9.30
N ASN A 141 -7.28 -1.78 -9.72
CA ASN A 141 -8.35 -1.20 -10.51
C ASN A 141 -9.65 -1.40 -9.73
N GLN A 142 -10.67 -0.58 -10.03
CA GLN A 142 -11.97 -0.62 -9.32
C GLN A 142 -12.67 -1.99 -9.34
N ASN A 143 -12.31 -2.87 -10.29
CA ASN A 143 -12.89 -4.23 -10.40
C ASN A 143 -12.22 -5.28 -9.49
N LEU A 144 -11.16 -4.92 -8.75
CA LEU A 144 -10.36 -5.83 -7.94
C LEU A 144 -10.53 -5.62 -6.42
N LEU A 145 -11.47 -4.76 -6.02
CA LEU A 145 -11.86 -4.49 -4.63
C LEU A 145 -13.33 -4.88 -4.41
#